data_AF-A0A0L9TR50-F1
#
_entry.id   AF-A0A0L9TR50-F1
#
_cell.length_a   1.000
_cell.length_b   1.000
_cell.length_c   1.000
_cell.angle_alpha   90.00
_cell.angle_beta   90.00
_cell.angle_gamma   90.00
#
_symmetry.space_group_name_H-M   'P 1'
#
loop_
_entity.id
_entity.type
_entity.pdbx_description
1 polymer ?
#
loop_
_entity_poly.entity_id
_entity_poly.type
_entity_poly.pdbx_seq_one_letter_code
_entity_poly.pdbx_strand_id
1 'polypeptide(L)' 'MDSEAARAARESLDLAFHMSNILDTGLDRHTLSVLIALCDLGVNPEALAAVVKELRKEKPSLSSSLPEAPSFP' A
#
# COMPACT_ATOMS: atom_id res chain seq x y z
N MET A 1 9.47 4.92 -27.60
CA MET A 1 8.91 6.05 -26.82
C MET A 1 8.28 5.55 -25.53
N ASP A 2 7.42 4.51 -25.56
CA ASP A 2 6.79 3.94 -24.34
C ASP A 2 7.78 3.30 -23.33
N SER A 3 8.89 2.74 -23.82
CA SER A 3 9.89 2.10 -22.95
C SER A 3 10.62 3.07 -22.03
N GLU A 4 10.72 4.35 -22.42
CA GLU A 4 11.40 5.38 -21.63
C GLU A 4 10.48 5.91 -20.53
N ALA A 5 9.21 6.15 -20.86
CA ALA A 5 8.18 6.51 -19.88
C ALA A 5 7.98 5.41 -18.83
N ALA A 6 7.93 4.13 -19.25
CA ALA A 6 7.81 3.01 -18.33
C ALA A 6 9.03 2.89 -17.38
N ARG A 7 10.23 3.20 -17.89
CA ARG A 7 11.46 3.21 -17.08
C ARG A 7 11.46 4.36 -16.08
N ALA A 8 11.11 5.57 -16.52
CA ALA A 8 10.99 6.74 -15.65
C ALA A 8 9.97 6.50 -14.53
N ALA A 9 8.80 5.95 -14.83
CA ALA A 9 7.78 5.62 -13.83
C ALA A 9 8.29 4.60 -12.79
N ARG A 10 9.05 3.59 -13.23
CA ARG A 10 9.67 2.59 -12.35
C ARG A 10 10.67 3.25 -11.39
N GLU A 11 11.54 4.11 -11.92
CA GLU A 11 12.56 4.83 -11.15
C GLU A 11 11.92 5.82 -10.16
N SER A 12 10.88 6.55 -10.57
CA SER A 12 10.11 7.43 -9.66
C SER A 12 9.46 6.65 -8.52
N LEU A 13 8.88 5.48 -8.81
CA LEU A 13 8.28 4.63 -7.78
C LEU A 13 9.35 4.08 -6.82
N ASP A 14 10.51 3.65 -7.32
CA ASP A 14 11.62 3.21 -6.46
C ASP A 14 12.12 4.31 -5.54
N LEU A 15 12.25 5.54 -6.06
CA LEU A 15 12.63 6.69 -5.24
C LEU A 15 11.58 6.98 -4.14
N ALA A 16 10.30 6.99 -4.51
CA ALA A 16 9.21 7.19 -3.57
C ALA A 16 9.17 6.09 -2.48
N PHE A 17 9.46 4.84 -2.86
CA PHE A 17 9.55 3.73 -1.91
C PHE A 17 10.71 3.89 -0.94
N HIS A 18 11.86 4.37 -1.43
CA HIS A 18 13.00 4.70 -0.56
C HIS A 18 12.64 5.79 0.44
N MET A 19 11.98 6.87 0.00
CA MET A 19 11.51 7.93 0.88
C MET A 19 10.53 7.40 1.94
N SER A 20 9.59 6.54 1.53
CA SER A 20 8.64 5.87 2.42
C SER A 20 9.32 5.05 3.52
N ASN A 21 10.41 4.34 3.19
CA ASN A 21 11.17 3.57 4.17
C ASN A 21 11.96 4.45 5.14
N ILE A 22 12.52 5.56 4.66
CA ILE A 22 13.23 6.53 5.53
C ILE A 22 12.26 7.15 6.54
N LEU A 23 11.02 7.41 6.12
CA LEU A 23 9.96 7.97 6.97
C LEU A 23 9.23 6.91 7.81
N ASP A 24 9.64 5.65 7.71
CA ASP A 24 9.05 4.50 8.40
C ASP A 24 7.51 4.45 8.28
N THR A 25 6.98 4.73 7.09
CA THR A 25 5.53 4.71 6.86
C THR A 25 4.97 3.29 6.85
N GLY A 26 5.85 2.28 6.74
CA GLY A 26 5.50 0.86 6.66
C GLY A 26 4.65 0.51 5.45
N LEU A 27 4.71 1.26 4.34
CA LEU A 27 4.02 0.95 3.10
C LEU A 27 4.87 0.01 2.24
N ASP A 28 4.24 -1.03 1.69
CA ASP A 28 4.87 -1.90 0.70
C ASP A 28 4.86 -1.27 -0.71
N ARG A 29 5.74 -1.78 -1.59
CA ARG A 29 5.93 -1.24 -2.95
C ARG A 29 4.65 -1.32 -3.80
N HIS A 30 3.79 -2.31 -3.56
CA HIS A 30 2.53 -2.45 -4.28
C HIS A 30 1.50 -1.44 -3.80
N THR A 31 1.31 -1.32 -2.48
CA THR A 31 0.43 -0.30 -1.89
C THR A 31 0.85 1.09 -2.32
N LEU A 32 2.14 1.44 -2.26
CA LEU A 32 2.62 2.75 -2.71
C LEU A 32 2.29 3.02 -4.18
N SER A 33 2.44 2.02 -5.06
CA SER A 33 2.07 2.14 -6.48
C SER A 33 0.58 2.47 -6.66
N VAL A 34 -0.29 1.83 -5.89
CA VAL A 34 -1.74 2.07 -5.94
C VAL A 34 -2.06 3.47 -5.42
N LEU A 35 -1.43 3.90 -4.33
CA LEU A 35 -1.63 5.24 -3.77
C LEU A 35 -1.22 6.33 -4.77
N ILE A 36 -0.09 6.15 -5.46
CA ILE A 36 0.35 7.09 -6.52
C ILE A 36 -0.68 7.15 -7.65
N ALA A 37 -1.18 6.00 -8.13
CA ALA A 37 -2.19 5.97 -9.18
C ALA A 37 -3.51 6.63 -8.75
N LEU A 38 -3.90 6.50 -7.49
CA LEU A 38 -5.08 7.20 -6.94
C LEU A 38 -4.84 8.72 -6.88
N CYS A 39 -3.64 9.15 -6.48
CA CYS A 39 -3.27 10.57 -6.52
C CYS A 39 -3.28 11.12 -7.96
N ASP A 40 -2.82 10.35 -8.95
CA ASP A 40 -2.84 10.72 -10.37
C ASP A 40 -4.28 10.90 -10.90
N LEU A 41 -5.25 10.20 -10.31
CA LEU A 41 -6.69 10.37 -10.60
C LEU A 41 -7.30 11.61 -9.92
N GLY A 42 -6.52 12.39 -9.16
CA GLY A 42 -6.96 13.58 -8.46
C GLY A 42 -7.53 13.33 -7.07
N VAL A 43 -7.31 12.13 -6.50
CA VAL A 43 -7.68 11.85 -5.11
C VAL A 43 -6.80 12.69 -4.17
N ASN A 44 -7.41 13.31 -3.17
CA ASN A 44 -6.69 14.08 -2.16
C ASN A 44 -5.79 13.15 -1.32
N PRO A 45 -4.47 13.42 -1.22
CA PRO A 45 -3.52 12.55 -0.54
C PRO A 45 -3.73 12.51 0.98
N GLU A 46 -4.20 13.59 1.61
CA GLU A 46 -4.51 13.63 3.05
C GLU A 46 -5.69 12.71 3.39
N ALA A 47 -6.76 12.75 2.59
CA ALA A 47 -7.92 11.88 2.73
C ALA A 47 -7.53 10.41 2.51
N LEU A 48 -6.72 10.14 1.48
CA LEU A 48 -6.21 8.81 1.20
C LEU A 48 -5.38 8.26 2.36
N ALA A 49 -4.52 9.09 2.97
CA ALA A 49 -3.75 8.71 4.15
C ALA A 49 -4.63 8.37 5.36
N ALA A 50 -5.74 9.09 5.56
CA ALA A 50 -6.70 8.77 6.62
C ALA A 50 -7.35 7.39 6.40
N VAL A 51 -7.80 7.11 5.17
CA VAL A 51 -8.38 5.81 4.81
C VAL A 51 -7.37 4.67 5.01
N VAL A 52 -6.13 4.84 4.56
CA VAL A 52 -5.08 3.82 4.72
C VAL A 52 -4.79 3.54 6.20
N LYS A 53 -4.78 4.57 7.05
CA LYS A 53 -4.57 4.41 8.50
C LYS A 53 -5.71 3.62 9.15
N GLU A 54 -6.96 3.95 8.84
CA GLU A 54 -8.11 3.20 9.38
C GLU A 54 -8.13 1.75 8.88
N LEU A 55 -7.89 1.49 7.60
CA LEU A 55 -7.82 0.12 7.06
C LEU A 55 -6.71 -0.72 7.72
N ARG A 56 -5.56 -0.11 8.05
CA ARG A 56 -4.47 -0.81 8.76
C ARG A 56 -4.82 -1.12 10.21
N LYS A 57 -5.64 -0.27 10.85
CA LYS A 57 -6.13 -0.46 12.22
C LYS A 57 -7.16 -1.59 12.30
N GLU A 58 -7.94 -1.82 11.25
CA GLU A 58 -8.92 -2.92 11.15
C GLU A 58 -8.28 -4.26 10.74
N LYS A 59 -7.11 -4.26 10.09
CA LYS A 59 -6.44 -5.49 9.63
C LYS A 59 -6.12 -6.56 10.70
N PRO A 60 -5.79 -6.27 11.98
CA PRO A 60 -5.51 -7.33 12.95
C PRO A 60 -6.73 -8.18 13.35
N SER A 61 -7.97 -7.78 13.02
CA SER A 61 -9.17 -8.55 13.39
C SER A 61 -9.62 -9.57 12.34
N LEU A 62 -9.10 -9.51 11.11
CA LEU A 62 -9.53 -10.41 10.01
C LEU A 62 -8.78 -11.75 9.97
N SER A 63 -7.67 -11.89 10.72
CA SER A 63 -6.91 -13.15 10.80
C SER A 63 -7.43 -14.13 11.86
N SER A 64 -8.39 -13.73 12.72
CA SER A 64 -8.90 -14.59 13.80
C SER A 64 -10.16 -15.40 13.47
N SER A 65 -10.61 -15.40 12.21
CA SER A 65 -11.82 -16.11 11.78
C SER A 65 -11.52 -17.25 10.80
N LEU A 66 -10.58 -18.13 11.18
CA LEU A 66 -10.60 -19.52 10.72
C LEU A 66 -11.11 -20.38 11.87
N PRO A 67 -12.21 -21.14 11.71
CA PRO A 67 -12.65 -22.06 12.74
C PRO A 67 -11.62 -23.19 12.86
N GLU A 68 -10.98 -23.26 14.03
CA GLU A 68 -10.18 -24.41 14.45
C GLU A 68 -11.08 -25.65 14.36
N ALA A 69 -10.80 -26.51 13.37
CA ALA A 69 -11.51 -27.75 13.20
C ALA A 69 -11.26 -28.62 14.45
N PRO A 70 -12.30 -29.12 15.13
CA PRO A 70 -12.11 -29.93 16.32
C PRO A 70 -11.50 -31.27 15.90
N SER A 71 -10.22 -31.47 16.22
CA SER A 71 -9.60 -32.78 16.23
C SER A 71 -10.24 -33.60 17.35
N PHE A 72 -11.22 -34.43 16.98
CA PHE A 72 -11.77 -35.46 17.87
C PHE A 72 -10.76 -36.62 18.03
N PRO A 73 -10.80 -37.34 19.17
CA PRO A 73 -9.70 -38.16 19.68
C PRO A 73 -9.44 -39.46 18.92
#